data_AF-A0A1L4C1S0-F1
#
_entry.id   AF-A0A1L4C1S0-F1
#
_cell.length_a   1.000
_cell.length_b   1.000
_cell.length_c   1.000
_cell.angle_alpha   90.00
_cell.angle_beta   90.00
_cell.angle_gamma   90.00
#
_symmetry.space_group_name_H-M   'P 1'
#
loop_
_entity.id
_entity.type
_entity.pdbx_description
1 polymer ?
#
loop_
_entity_poly.entity_id
_entity_poly.type
_entity_poly.pdbx_seq_one_letter_code
_entity_poly.pdbx_strand_id
1 'polypeptide(L)' 'MCTTSIELVKEYRCHITGIDLDKQALKQAEKNIRKADLSTYIQVVQGNALKLPFEDASFDIVLNEAMLTRLKQKL' A
#
# COMPACT_ATOMS: atom_id res chain seq x y z
N MET A 1 -2.94 3.47 9.09
CA MET A 1 -2.73 2.79 7.79
C MET A 1 -1.26 2.44 7.63
N CYS A 2 -0.96 1.40 6.84
CA CYS A 2 0.40 0.94 6.49
C CYS A 2 1.19 0.27 7.63
N THR A 3 0.51 -0.21 8.68
CA THR A 3 1.15 -0.92 9.80
C THR A 3 1.72 -2.26 9.37
N THR A 4 0.95 -3.07 8.63
CA THR A 4 1.41 -4.37 8.13
C THR A 4 2.65 -4.23 7.24
N SER A 5 2.64 -3.26 6.32
CA SER A 5 3.79 -2.99 5.45
C SER A 5 5.06 -2.65 6.24
N ILE A 6 4.93 -1.81 7.28
CA ILE A 6 6.05 -1.45 8.15
C ILE A 6 6.64 -2.69 8.83
N GLU A 7 5.80 -3.56 9.40
CA GLU A 7 6.28 -4.77 10.07
C GLU A 7 6.90 -5.77 9.08
N LEU A 8 6.32 -5.94 7.89
CA LEU A 8 6.90 -6.79 6.84
C LEU A 8 8.27 -6.30 6.37
N VAL A 9 8.45 -4.99 6.19
CA VAL A 9 9.76 -4.44 5.79
C VAL A 9 10.79 -4.58 6.91
N LYS A 10 10.41 -4.39 8.18
CA LYS A 10 11.33 -4.60 9.30
C LYS A 10 11.85 -6.03 9.36
N GLU A 11 10.98 -7.00 9.15
CA GLU A 11 11.29 -8.43 9.23
C GLU A 11 12.05 -8.92 7.98
N TYR A 12 11.53 -8.62 6.79
CA TYR A 12 11.99 -9.25 5.55
C TYR A 12 12.79 -8.32 4.62
N ARG A 13 12.86 -7.02 4.93
CA ARG A 13 13.54 -6.00 4.09
C ARG A 13 13.07 -5.98 2.63
N CYS A 14 11.81 -6.33 2.39
CA CYS A 14 11.19 -6.28 1.08
C CYS A 14 10.84 -4.85 0.66
N HIS A 15 10.55 -4.65 -0.63
CA HIS A 15 10.00 -3.40 -1.15
C HIS A 15 8.48 -3.52 -1.26
N ILE A 16 7.77 -2.49 -0.79
CA ILE A 16 6.31 -2.48 -0.78
C ILE A 16 5.80 -1.23 -1.50
N THR A 17 4.87 -1.46 -2.42
CA THR A 17 4.01 -0.42 -2.99
C THR A 17 2.60 -0.59 -2.44
N GLY A 18 2.19 0.32 -1.55
CA GLY A 18 0.82 0.38 -1.05
C GLY A 18 -0.08 1.18 -1.98
N ILE A 19 -1.33 0.75 -2.16
CA ILE A 19 -2.32 1.45 -2.99
C ILE A 19 -3.63 1.65 -2.21
N ASP A 20 -4.20 2.85 -2.28
CA ASP A 20 -5.51 3.15 -1.71
C ASP A 20 -6.22 4.26 -2.52
N LEU A 21 -7.54 4.34 -2.46
CA LEU A 21 -8.31 5.44 -3.04
C LEU A 21 -8.34 6.67 -2.13
N ASP A 22 -8.29 6.47 -0.81
CA ASP A 22 -8.42 7.53 0.19
C ASP A 22 -7.09 8.29 0.40
N LYS A 23 -7.06 9.52 -0.10
CA LYS A 23 -5.94 10.46 0.06
C LYS A 23 -5.56 10.70 1.52
N GLN A 24 -6.51 10.72 2.46
CA GLN A 24 -6.20 10.95 3.87
C GLN A 24 -5.50 9.74 4.49
N ALA A 25 -5.96 8.55 4.12
CA ALA A 25 -5.35 7.30 4.55
C ALA A 25 -3.90 7.21 4.02
N LEU A 26 -3.66 7.61 2.78
CA LEU A 26 -2.32 7.70 2.17
C LEU A 26 -1.42 8.71 2.88
N LYS A 27 -1.91 9.93 3.17
CA LYS A 27 -1.16 10.92 3.94
C LYS A 27 -0.74 10.39 5.31
N GLN A 28 -1.63 9.64 5.98
CA GLN A 28 -1.30 9.01 7.25
C GLN A 28 -0.26 7.89 7.09
N ALA A 29 -0.36 7.09 6.03
CA ALA A 29 0.62 6.06 5.71
C ALA A 29 2.01 6.68 5.50
N GLU A 30 2.14 7.72 4.69
CA GLU A 30 3.41 8.41 4.48
C GLU A 30 4.02 8.96 5.78
N LYS A 31 3.20 9.55 6.67
CA LYS A 31 3.67 10.02 7.98
C LYS A 31 4.23 8.85 8.81
N ASN A 32 3.54 7.72 8.82
CA ASN A 32 3.97 6.52 9.54
C ASN A 32 5.27 5.95 8.97
N ILE A 33 5.39 5.87 7.64
CA ILE A 33 6.58 5.39 6.94
C ILE A 33 7.78 6.30 7.25
N ARG A 34 7.62 7.62 7.14
CA ARG A 34 8.68 8.60 7.48
C ARG A 34 9.10 8.50 8.95
N LYS A 35 8.14 8.38 9.87
CA LYS A 35 8.42 8.21 11.30
C LYS A 35 9.20 6.92 11.60
N ALA A 36 8.99 5.87 10.79
CA ALA A 36 9.69 4.60 10.91
C ALA A 36 11.04 4.56 10.16
N ASP A 37 11.41 5.63 9.44
CA ASP A 37 12.59 5.69 8.58
C ASP A 37 12.65 4.60 7.49
N LEU A 38 11.49 4.31 6.88
CA LEU A 38 11.34 3.25 5.86
C LEU A 38 10.96 3.77 4.47
N SER A 39 11.14 5.06 4.21
CA SER A 39 10.75 5.69 2.93
C SER A 39 11.49 5.14 1.70
N THR A 40 12.62 4.46 1.88
CA THR A 40 13.35 3.79 0.79
C THR A 40 12.76 2.42 0.42
N TYR A 41 12.01 1.79 1.33
CA TYR A 41 11.43 0.47 1.13
C TYR A 41 9.94 0.51 0.85
N ILE A 42 9.23 1.52 1.37
CA ILE A 42 7.78 1.62 1.28
C ILE A 42 7.39 2.91 0.57
N GLN A 43 6.67 2.75 -0.53
CA GLN A 43 5.98 3.83 -1.22
C GLN A 43 4.48 3.60 -1.21
N VAL A 44 3.70 4.68 -1.27
CA VAL A 44 2.25 4.61 -1.37
C VAL A 44 1.75 5.43 -2.55
N VAL A 45 0.77 4.89 -3.26
CA VAL A 45 0.22 5.47 -4.48
C VAL A 45 -1.29 5.58 -4.34
N GLN A 46 -1.85 6.69 -4.81
CA GLN A 46 -3.30 6.77 -4.93
C GLN A 46 -3.77 6.03 -6.18
N GLY A 47 -4.68 5.07 -6.04
CA GLY A 47 -5.19 4.33 -7.19
C GLY A 47 -6.37 3.44 -6.88
N ASN A 48 -7.03 2.98 -7.93
CA ASN A 48 -8.16 2.05 -7.84
C ASN A 48 -7.64 0.62 -7.94
N ALA A 49 -7.87 -0.21 -6.91
CA ALA A 49 -7.45 -1.60 -6.91
C ALA A 49 -8.13 -2.47 -7.99
N LEU A 50 -9.25 -2.03 -8.57
CA LEU A 50 -9.89 -2.68 -9.71
C LEU A 50 -9.31 -2.24 -11.07
N LYS A 51 -8.46 -1.21 -11.07
CA LYS A 51 -7.76 -0.70 -12.25
C LYS A 51 -6.36 -0.26 -11.85
N LEU A 52 -5.51 -1.25 -11.61
CA LEU A 52 -4.15 -1.05 -11.12
C LEU A 52 -3.31 -0.29 -12.15
N PRO A 53 -2.57 0.75 -11.74
CA PRO A 53 -1.68 1.52 -12.62
C PRO A 53 -0.30 0.86 -12.74
N PHE A 54 -0.26 -0.46 -12.86
CA PHE A 54 0.97 -1.26 -12.91
C PHE A 54 0.91 -2.22 -14.09
N GLU A 55 2.06 -2.56 -14.65
CA GLU A 55 2.16 -3.55 -15.72
C GLU A 55 1.90 -4.96 -15.18
N ASP A 56 1.55 -5.88 -16.06
CA ASP A 56 1.38 -7.29 -15.70
C ASP A 56 2.68 -7.86 -15.13
N ALA A 57 2.55 -8.77 -14.16
CA ALA A 57 3.68 -9.43 -13.48
C ALA A 57 4.71 -8.47 -12.82
N SER A 58 4.31 -7.25 -12.44
CA SER A 58 5.19 -6.28 -11.77
C SER A 58 5.51 -6.60 -10.30
N PHE A 59 4.81 -7.56 -9.67
CA PHE A 59 4.95 -7.86 -8.24
C PHE A 59 5.10 -9.36 -8.00
N ASP A 60 6.04 -9.73 -7.14
CA ASP A 60 6.23 -11.12 -6.69
C ASP A 60 5.07 -11.60 -5.80
N ILE A 61 4.52 -10.70 -4.99
CA ILE A 61 3.46 -10.97 -4.01
C ILE A 61 2.43 -9.86 -4.04
N VAL A 62 1.15 -10.23 -4.02
CA VAL A 62 0.02 -9.32 -3.84
C VAL A 62 -0.69 -9.63 -2.54
N LEU A 63 -0.78 -8.62 -1.66
CA LEU A 63 -1.46 -8.72 -0.37
C LEU A 63 -2.68 -7.81 -0.34
N ASN A 64 -3.85 -8.37 0.00
CA ASN A 64 -5.07 -7.62 0.28
C ASN A 64 -5.63 -8.01 1.66
N GLU A 65 -5.63 -7.05 2.59
CA GLU A 65 -6.19 -7.24 3.93
C GLU A 65 -7.53 -6.50 4.05
N ALA A 66 -8.62 -7.20 3.74
CA ALA A 66 -10.00 -6.70 3.86
C ALA A 66 -10.30 -5.37 3.14
N MET A 67 -9.44 -4.91 2.23
CA MET A 67 -9.66 -3.65 1.49
C MET A 67 -10.72 -3.83 0.42
N LEU A 68 -10.64 -4.90 -0.38
CA LEU A 68 -11.60 -5.17 -1.45
C LEU A 68 -13.05 -5.33 -0.94
N THR A 69 -13.25 -5.80 0.28
CA THR A 69 -14.59 -5.94 0.88
C THR A 69 -15.20 -4.59 1.29
N ARG A 70 -14.38 -3.55 1.43
CA ARG A 70 -14.79 -2.17 1.76
C ARG A 70 -14.89 -1.29 0.53
N LEU A 71 -14.49 -1.79 -0.64
CA LEU A 71 -14.52 -1.05 -1.88
C LEU A 71 -15.98 -0.91 -2.36
N LYS A 72 -16.54 0.29 -2.21
CA LYS A 72 -17.89 0.58 -2.71
C LYS A 72 -17.84 0.69 -4.23
N GLN A 73 -18.38 -0.30 -4.94
CA GLN A 73 -18.67 -0.17 -6.36
C GLN A 73 -19.84 0.81 -6.52
N LYS A 74 -19.67 1.86 -7.31
CA LYS A 74 -20.80 2.44 -8.02
C LYS A 74 -21.00 1.56 -9.23
N LEU A 75 -22.07 0.75 -9.21
CA LEU A 75 -22.64 0.17 -10.42
C LEU A 75 -23.04 1.29 -11.38
#